data_AF-A0A3D4V335-F1
#
_entry.id   AF-A0A3D4V335-F1
#
_cell.length_a   1.000
_cell.length_b   1.000
_cell.length_c   1.000
_cell.angle_alpha   90.00
_cell.angle_beta   90.00
_cell.angle_gamma   90.00
#
_symmetry.space_group_name_H-M   'P 1'
#
loop_
_entity.id
_entity.type
_entity.pdbx_description
1 polymer ?
#
loop_
_entity_poly.entity_id
_entity_poly.type
_entity_poly.pdbx_seq_one_letter_code
_entity_poly.pdbx_strand_id
1 'polypeptide(L)' 'GTDTDSIFFQQTGIPSALISLPLRYMHSPVETCNVNDVEDLINLMVEAVLAMRPDQTFGVFED' A
#
# COMPACT_ATOMS: atom_id res chain seq x y z
N GLY A 1 5.87 12.03 5.85
CA GLY A 1 5.38 10.66 5.60
C GLY A 1 6.54 9.80 5.16
N THR A 2 6.52 8.52 5.49
CA THR A 2 7.43 7.54 4.89
C THR A 2 6.91 7.26 3.49
N ASP A 3 7.70 7.64 2.50
CA ASP A 3 7.33 7.52 1.10
C ASP A 3 7.73 6.13 0.60
N THR A 4 6.78 5.33 0.14
CA THR A 4 7.07 4.03 -0.49
C THR A 4 7.97 4.22 -1.71
N ASP A 5 7.97 5.40 -2.34
CA ASP A 5 8.91 5.74 -3.40
C ASP A 5 10.36 5.60 -2.91
N SER A 6 10.64 6.01 -1.67
CA SER A 6 11.99 5.85 -1.09
C SER A 6 12.38 4.39 -0.86
N ILE A 7 11.41 3.48 -0.65
CA ILE A 7 11.65 2.04 -0.54
C ILE A 7 11.82 1.42 -1.93
N PHE A 8 11.00 1.85 -2.89
CA PHE A 8 11.09 1.45 -4.29
C PHE A 8 12.47 1.76 -4.89
N PHE A 9 13.04 2.93 -4.56
CA PHE A 9 14.37 3.34 -5.03
C PHE A 9 15.54 2.80 -4.17
N GLN A 10 15.31 2.31 -2.95
CA GLN A 10 16.37 1.77 -2.10
C GLN A 10 16.70 0.32 -2.48
N GLN A 11 17.98 0.06 -2.76
CA GLN A 11 18.52 -1.27 -3.07
C GLN A 11 17.86 -2.00 -4.24
N THR A 12 18.03 -1.48 -5.47
CA THR A 12 17.85 -2.23 -6.74
C THR A 12 16.42 -2.52 -7.22
N GLY A 13 15.41 -1.74 -6.78
CA GLY A 13 14.06 -1.85 -7.32
C GLY A 13 13.28 -2.99 -6.67
N ILE A 14 13.01 -2.86 -5.37
CA ILE A 14 12.06 -3.76 -4.70
C ILE A 14 10.65 -3.37 -5.16
N PRO A 15 9.90 -4.25 -5.83
CA PRO A 15 8.52 -3.97 -6.20
C PRO A 15 7.73 -3.65 -4.94
N SER A 16 7.30 -2.41 -4.83
CA SER A 16 6.66 -1.88 -3.63
C SER A 16 5.41 -1.12 -4.05
N ALA A 17 4.31 -1.35 -3.34
CA ALA A 17 3.07 -0.63 -3.54
C ALA A 17 2.65 0.03 -2.22
N LEU A 18 2.24 1.30 -2.29
CA LEU A 18 1.64 2.00 -1.17
C LEU A 18 0.13 1.79 -1.19
N ILE A 19 -0.41 1.30 -0.08
CA ILE A 19 -1.85 1.28 0.17
C ILE A 19 -2.10 2.13 1.41
N SER A 20 -3.06 3.05 1.35
CA SER A 20 -3.34 4.00 2.43
C SER A 20 -4.84 4.13 2.70
N LEU A 21 -5.19 4.33 3.97
CA LEU A 21 -6.55 4.70 4.39
C LEU A 21 -6.81 6.19 4.09
N PRO A 22 -7.90 6.54 3.39
CA PRO A 22 -8.34 7.93 3.29
C PRO A 22 -8.68 8.49 4.67
N LEU A 23 -7.95 9.52 5.08
CA LEU A 23 -8.15 10.17 6.37
C LEU A 23 -7.92 11.67 6.31
N ARG A 24 -8.48 12.39 7.29
CA ARG A 24 -8.26 13.82 7.53
C ARG A 24 -7.41 14.03 8.77
N TYR A 25 -6.64 15.12 8.75
CA TYR A 25 -5.80 15.59 9.86
C TYR A 25 -4.64 14.67 10.21
N MET A 26 -4.01 14.06 9.19
CA MET A 26 -2.79 13.26 9.37
C MET A 26 -1.76 13.99 10.24
N HIS A 27 -1.16 13.29 11.20
CA HIS A 27 -0.21 13.81 12.20
C HIS A 27 -0.80 14.74 13.27
N SER A 28 -2.13 14.83 13.37
CA SER A 28 -2.78 15.54 14.47
C SER A 28 -3.05 14.58 15.64
N PRO A 29 -3.18 15.07 16.90
CA PRO A 29 -3.54 14.22 18.03
C PRO A 29 -4.89 13.49 17.87
N VAL A 30 -5.76 14.02 17.00
CA VAL A 30 -7.04 13.42 16.63
C VAL A 30 -7.12 13.41 15.10
N GLU A 31 -7.27 12.22 14.54
CA GLU A 31 -7.46 11.97 13.12
C GLU A 31 -8.91 11.53 12.84
N THR A 32 -9.36 11.61 11.59
CA THR A 32 -10.73 11.21 11.22
C THR A 32 -10.74 10.45 9.91
N CYS A 33 -11.37 9.28 9.91
CA CYS A 33 -11.61 8.46 8.72
C CYS A 33 -13.06 8.00 8.68
N ASN A 34 -13.47 7.39 7.57
CA ASN A 34 -14.75 6.71 7.44
C ASN A 34 -14.59 5.24 7.84
N VAL A 35 -15.52 4.71 8.65
CA VAL A 35 -15.48 3.31 9.10
C VAL A 35 -15.61 2.35 7.92
N ASN A 36 -16.42 2.68 6.92
CA ASN A 36 -16.57 1.84 5.73
C ASN A 36 -15.25 1.74 4.94
N ASP A 37 -14.48 2.83 4.86
CA ASP A 37 -13.18 2.82 4.18
C ASP A 37 -12.17 1.91 4.91
N VAL A 38 -12.32 1.73 6.23
CA VAL A 38 -11.51 0.77 7.01
C VAL A 38 -11.86 -0.67 6.64
N GLU A 39 -13.16 -0.99 6.57
CA GLU A 39 -13.63 -2.32 6.18
C GLU A 39 -13.24 -2.65 4.74
N ASP A 40 -13.43 -1.71 3.82
CA ASP A 40 -13.07 -1.86 2.41
C ASP A 40 -11.55 -1.99 2.22
N LEU A 41 -10.74 -1.27 3.01
CA LEU A 41 -9.29 -1.41 3.00
C LEU A 41 -8.85 -2.80 3.48
N ILE A 42 -9.48 -3.35 4.51
CA ILE A 42 -9.21 -4.72 4.97
C ILE A 42 -9.52 -5.72 3.86
N ASN A 43 -10.69 -5.60 3.23
CA ASN A 43 -11.09 -6.46 2.12
C ASN A 43 -10.09 -6.36 0.95
N LEU A 44 -9.69 -5.14 0.58
CA LEU A 44 -8.69 -4.92 -0.48
C LEU A 44 -7.36 -5.60 -0.16
N MET A 45 -6.86 -5.46 1.06
CA MET A 45 -5.59 -6.08 1.48
C MET A 45 -5.66 -7.60 1.46
N VAL A 46 -6.78 -8.18 1.94
CA VAL A 46 -7.00 -9.63 1.95
C VAL A 46 -7.07 -10.18 0.53
N GLU A 47 -7.93 -9.60 -0.31
CA GLU A 47 -8.09 -10.04 -1.69
C GLU A 47 -6.81 -9.85 -2.51
N ALA A 48 -6.04 -8.78 -2.26
CA ALA A 48 -4.75 -8.58 -2.90
C ALA A 48 -3.77 -9.73 -2.60
N VAL A 49 -3.70 -10.21 -1.36
CA VAL A 49 -2.85 -11.34 -0.98
C VAL A 49 -3.39 -12.64 -1.57
N LEU A 50 -4.70 -12.89 -1.52
CA LEU A 50 -5.33 -14.10 -2.06
C LEU A 50 -5.21 -14.21 -3.59
N ALA A 51 -5.18 -13.08 -4.29
CA ALA A 51 -5.02 -13.04 -5.74
C ALA A 51 -3.58 -13.31 -6.22
N MET A 52 -2.57 -13.29 -5.33
CA MET A 52 -1.18 -13.52 -5.71
C MET A 52 -0.91 -14.98 -6.04
N ARG A 53 -0.11 -15.22 -7.09
CA ARG A 53 0.36 -16.57 -7.43
C ARG A 53 1.71 -16.86 -6.79
N PRO A 54 2.00 -18.14 -6.42
CA PRO A 54 3.28 -18.53 -5.82
C PRO A 54 4.53 -18.15 -6.64
N ASP A 55 4.39 -18.07 -7.96
CA ASP A 55 5.44 -17.77 -8.93
C ASP A 55 5.26 -16.40 -9.60
N GLN A 56 4.44 -15.52 -9.01
CA GLN A 56 4.20 -14.20 -9.55
C GLN A 56 5.45 -13.33 -9.43
N THR A 57 5.91 -12.82 -10.56
CA THR A 57 6.99 -11.85 -10.64
C THR A 57 6.43 -10.44 -10.80
N PHE A 58 7.08 -9.48 -10.16
CA PHE A 58 6.77 -8.05 -10.30
C PHE A 58 8.01 -7.37 -10.87
N GLY A 59 7.91 -6.87 -12.09
CA GLY A 59 8.96 -6.11 -12.75
C GLY A 59 8.89 -4.63 -12.33
N VAL A 60 10.04 -4.03 -12.09
CA VAL A 60 10.15 -2.61 -11.71
C VAL A 60 10.52 -1.72 -12.90
N PHE A 61 11.16 -2.32 -13.89
CA PHE A 61 11.53 -1.71 -15.16
C PHE A 61 11.06 -2.67 -16.26
N GLU A 62 10.31 -2.14 -17.23
CA GLU A 62 10.17 -2.78 -18.55
C GLU A 62 11.44 -2.44 -19.35
N ASP A 63 11.88 -3.34 -20.24
CA ASP A 63 12.91 -2.99 -21.24
C ASP A 63 12.48 -1.79 -22.10
#